data_AF-A0A7C2RR46-F1
#
_entry.id   AF-A0A7C2RR46-F1
#
_cell.length_a   1.000
_cell.length_b   1.000
_cell.length_c   1.000
_cell.angle_alpha   90.00
_cell.angle_beta   90.00
_cell.angle_gamma   90.00
#
_symmetry.space_group_name_H-M   'P 1'
#
loop_
_entity.id
_entity.type
_entity.pdbx_description
1 polymer ?
#
loop_
_entity_poly.entity_id
_entity_poly.type
_entity_poly.pdbx_seq_one_letter_code
_entity_poly.pdbx_strand_id
1 'polypeptide(L)'
;LDTDKHKRITYELTNVKNLDCTSNSSCKITTSGYLTIAGTKKPVDLTFDAKVTGNQITLSGSKKIKMTDYKVDPPTAMFGTITTGDEVNIKFEAAYSK
;
A
#
# COMPACT_ATOMS: atom_id res chain seq x y z
N LEU A 1 -11.75 3.58 9.92
CA LEU A 1 -11.07 4.36 8.86
C LEU A 1 -11.37 5.88 8.92
N ASP A 2 -12.41 6.34 9.65
CA ASP A 2 -12.80 7.77 9.79
C ASP A 2 -12.71 8.53 8.45
N THR A 3 -13.43 8.03 7.45
CA THR A 3 -13.37 8.54 6.07
C THR A 3 -13.92 9.95 5.92
N ASP A 4 -14.70 10.41 6.89
CA ASP A 4 -15.21 11.78 6.93
C ASP A 4 -14.09 12.78 7.16
N LYS A 5 -13.10 12.42 7.99
CA LYS A 5 -11.91 13.26 8.29
C LYS A 5 -10.69 12.89 7.46
N HIS A 6 -10.54 11.62 7.07
CA HIS A 6 -9.35 11.10 6.39
C HIS A 6 -9.73 10.38 5.09
N LYS A 7 -9.94 11.18 4.04
CA LYS A 7 -10.43 10.71 2.73
C LYS A 7 -9.40 9.92 1.90
N ARG A 8 -8.13 9.91 2.30
CA ARG A 8 -7.04 9.33 1.51
C ARG A 8 -6.12 8.49 2.38
N ILE A 9 -5.72 7.35 1.83
CA ILE A 9 -4.50 6.65 2.23
C ILE A 9 -3.37 7.23 1.37
N THR A 10 -2.26 7.61 1.99
CA THR A 10 -1.11 8.18 1.26
C THR A 10 0.16 7.41 1.56
N TYR A 11 0.94 7.16 0.51
CA TYR A 11 2.30 6.66 0.63
C TYR A 11 3.27 7.71 0.10
N GLU A 12 4.23 8.11 0.93
CA GLU A 12 5.27 9.08 0.61
C GLU A 12 6.61 8.34 0.57
N LEU A 13 7.13 8.11 -0.64
CA LEU A 13 8.42 7.45 -0.85
C LEU A 13 9.55 8.36 -0.36
N THR A 14 10.45 7.83 0.46
CA THR A 14 11.62 8.57 0.94
C THR A 14 12.94 8.03 0.41
N ASN A 15 13.02 6.73 0.14
CA ASN A 15 14.24 6.12 -0.39
C ASN A 15 13.92 4.89 -1.25
N VAL A 16 14.68 4.72 -2.34
CA VAL A 16 14.70 3.49 -3.13
C VAL A 16 15.79 2.59 -2.57
N LYS A 17 15.39 1.43 -2.03
CA LYS A 17 16.31 0.49 -1.38
C LYS A 17 16.92 -0.50 -2.36
N ASN A 18 16.12 -0.99 -3.30
CA ASN A 18 16.56 -1.97 -4.28
C ASN A 18 15.80 -1.86 -5.60
N LEU A 19 16.50 -2.13 -6.69
CA LEU A 19 15.98 -2.25 -8.04
C LEU A 19 16.51 -3.57 -8.62
N ASP A 20 15.64 -4.55 -8.76
CA ASP A 20 15.96 -5.86 -9.32
C ASP A 20 15.23 -6.04 -10.65
N CYS A 21 15.92 -5.71 -11.74
CA CYS A 21 15.36 -5.73 -13.08
C CYS A 21 15.71 -7.05 -13.79
N THR A 22 14.69 -7.86 -14.03
CA THR A 22 14.83 -9.12 -14.78
C THR A 22 14.86 -8.87 -16.29
N SER A 23 14.40 -7.70 -16.75
CA SER A 23 14.48 -7.24 -18.13
C SER A 23 14.36 -5.71 -18.24
N ASN A 24 14.50 -5.17 -19.45
CA ASN A 24 14.25 -3.76 -19.75
C ASN A 24 12.78 -3.33 -19.53
N SER A 25 11.87 -4.28 -19.31
CA SER A 25 10.43 -4.04 -19.18
C SER A 25 9.84 -4.56 -17.87
N SER A 26 10.65 -5.13 -16.98
CA SER A 26 10.18 -5.75 -15.74
C SER A 26 11.22 -5.57 -14.63
N CYS A 27 10.83 -4.87 -13.58
CA CYS A 27 11.65 -4.68 -12.38
C CYS A 27 10.85 -4.89 -11.11
N LYS A 28 11.45 -5.57 -10.14
CA LYS A 28 10.98 -5.60 -8.75
C LYS A 28 11.67 -4.48 -7.97
N ILE A 29 10.88 -3.61 -7.38
CA ILE A 29 11.35 -2.40 -6.71
C ILE A 29 11.02 -2.51 -5.23
N THR A 30 12.02 -2.29 -4.36
CA THR A 30 11.81 -2.14 -2.92
C THR A 30 12.13 -0.71 -2.50
N THR A 31 11.20 -0.10 -1.80
CA THR A 31 11.26 1.29 -1.35
C THR A 31 10.98 1.36 0.15
N SER A 32 11.53 2.37 0.81
CA SER A 32 11.07 2.79 2.13
C SER A 32 10.39 4.14 2.03
N GLY A 33 9.38 4.34 2.86
CA GLY A 33 8.61 5.56 2.89
C GLY A 33 7.66 5.59 4.07
N TYR A 34 6.75 6.55 4.06
CA TYR A 34 5.74 6.70 5.09
C TYR A 34 4.35 6.38 4.53
N LEU A 35 3.68 5.42 5.16
CA LEU A 35 2.28 5.12 4.91
C LEU A 35 1.43 5.84 5.95
N THR A 36 0.43 6.59 5.49
CA THR A 36 -0.53 7.28 6.34
C THR A 36 -1.92 6.72 6.10
N ILE A 37 -2.55 6.22 7.17
CA ILE A 37 -3.93 5.69 7.17
C ILE A 37 -4.65 6.29 8.36
N ALA A 38 -5.85 6.83 8.15
CA ALA A 38 -6.68 7.46 9.18
C ALA A 38 -5.89 8.46 10.05
N GLY A 39 -5.01 9.26 9.43
CA GLY A 39 -4.17 10.26 10.11
C GLY A 39 -2.93 9.72 10.82
N THR A 40 -2.79 8.39 10.97
CA THR A 40 -1.60 7.77 11.58
C THR A 40 -0.52 7.53 10.52
N LYS A 41 0.65 8.18 10.67
CA LYS A 41 1.83 8.03 9.78
C LYS A 41 2.80 6.99 10.35
N LYS A 42 3.23 6.01 9.54
CA LYS A 42 4.17 4.94 9.92
C LYS A 42 5.24 4.72 8.84
N PRO A 43 6.51 4.49 9.22
CA PRO A 43 7.53 4.07 8.26
C PRO A 43 7.24 2.63 7.81
N VAL A 44 7.27 2.39 6.51
CA VAL A 44 7.07 1.06 5.93
C VAL A 44 7.99 0.84 4.73
N ASP A 45 8.38 -0.43 4.56
CA ASP A 45 8.96 -0.91 3.30
C ASP A 45 7.85 -1.43 2.39
N LEU A 46 7.87 -1.02 1.13
CA LEU A 46 7.00 -1.48 0.07
C LEU A 46 7.82 -2.13 -1.03
N THR A 47 7.44 -3.34 -1.41
CA THR A 47 7.95 -4.04 -2.58
C THR A 47 6.82 -4.16 -3.61
N PHE A 48 7.09 -3.75 -4.84
CA PHE A 48 6.15 -3.81 -5.95
C PHE A 48 6.87 -4.12 -7.26
N ASP A 49 6.11 -4.66 -8.21
CA ASP A 49 6.57 -4.93 -9.56
C ASP A 49 6.27 -3.71 -10.44
N ALA A 50 7.21 -3.35 -11.30
CA ALA A 50 7.09 -2.33 -12.33
C ALA A 50 7.20 -3.00 -13.69
N LYS A 51 6.18 -2.82 -14.53
CA LYS A 51 6.12 -3.40 -15.88
C LYS A 51 5.94 -2.31 -16.93
N VAL A 52 6.78 -2.31 -17.95
CA VAL A 52 6.68 -1.39 -19.09
C VAL A 52 6.04 -2.11 -20.27
N THR A 53 4.98 -1.51 -20.83
CA THR A 53 4.29 -2.01 -22.03
C THR A 53 4.06 -0.83 -22.98
N GLY A 54 4.84 -0.77 -24.07
CA GLY A 54 4.82 0.40 -24.97
C GLY A 54 5.22 1.68 -24.23
N ASN A 55 4.32 2.67 -24.20
CA ASN A 55 4.52 3.95 -23.52
C ASN A 55 3.90 4.01 -22.11
N GLN A 56 3.44 2.87 -21.58
CA GLN A 56 2.83 2.78 -20.27
C GLN A 56 3.75 2.04 -19.30
N ILE A 57 3.84 2.55 -18.07
CA ILE A 57 4.41 1.84 -16.92
C ILE A 57 3.30 1.52 -15.91
N THR A 58 3.20 0.25 -15.53
CA THR A 58 2.28 -0.25 -14.51
C THR A 58 3.07 -0.65 -13.28
N LEU A 59 2.70 -0.11 -12.13
CA LEU A 59 3.23 -0.48 -10.82
C LEU A 59 2.16 -1.30 -10.10
N SER A 60 2.49 -2.51 -9.66
CA SER A 60 1.55 -3.40 -8.96
C SER A 60 2.20 -4.01 -7.74
N GLY A 61 1.49 -4.00 -6.61
CA GLY A 61 2.02 -4.59 -5.38
C GLY A 61 0.95 -4.85 -4.34
N SER A 62 1.39 -5.43 -3.23
CA SER A 62 0.52 -5.58 -2.07
C SER A 62 1.29 -5.47 -0.77
N LYS A 63 0.60 -5.02 0.28
CA LYS A 63 1.16 -4.90 1.62
C LYS A 63 0.13 -5.35 2.65
N LYS A 64 0.50 -6.37 3.42
CA LYS A 64 -0.19 -6.73 4.65
C LYS A 64 0.10 -5.70 5.73
N ILE A 65 -0.94 -5.26 6.41
CA ILE A 65 -0.88 -4.38 7.57
C ILE A 65 -1.86 -4.89 8.63
N LYS A 66 -1.65 -4.47 9.89
CA LYS A 66 -2.69 -4.56 10.91
C LYS A 66 -3.47 -3.25 10.95
N MET A 67 -4.79 -3.32 11.11
CA MET A 67 -5.62 -2.13 11.25
C MET A 67 -5.28 -1.37 12.54
N THR A 68 -5.05 -2.11 13.62
CA THR A 68 -4.74 -1.57 14.95
C THR A 68 -3.44 -0.75 14.97
N ASP A 69 -2.44 -1.08 14.14
CA ASP A 69 -1.20 -0.30 13.99
C ASP A 69 -1.46 1.15 13.55
N TYR A 70 -2.60 1.39 12.88
CA TYR A 70 -3.03 2.69 12.39
C TYR A 70 -4.18 3.29 13.21
N LYS A 71 -4.48 2.72 14.39
CA LYS A 71 -5.62 3.10 15.25
C LYS A 71 -6.96 2.99 14.54
N VAL A 72 -7.07 1.98 13.67
CA VAL A 72 -8.32 1.62 13.00
C VAL A 72 -8.83 0.36 13.66
N ASP A 73 -10.03 0.43 14.23
CA ASP A 73 -10.67 -0.76 14.78
C ASP A 73 -11.15 -1.66 13.63
N PRO A 74 -10.91 -2.98 13.72
CA PRO A 74 -11.46 -3.93 12.77
C PRO A 74 -12.99 -3.83 12.72
N PRO A 75 -13.60 -3.91 11.52
CA PRO A 75 -15.06 -3.95 11.39
C PRO A 75 -15.68 -5.06 12.23
N THR A 76 -16.84 -4.75 12.82
CA THR A 76 -17.66 -5.72 13.54
C THR A 76 -18.99 -5.94 12.84
N ALA A 77 -19.52 -7.15 12.94
CA ALA A 77 -20.82 -7.57 12.44
C ALA A 77 -21.70 -8.07 13.61
N MET A 78 -23.00 -8.25 13.34
CA MET A 78 -23.99 -8.75 14.33
C MET A 78 -23.95 -7.97 15.65
N PHE A 79 -24.15 -6.65 15.62
CA PHE A 79 -24.13 -5.77 16.80
C PHE A 79 -22.85 -5.88 17.66
N GLY A 80 -21.70 -6.18 17.04
CA GLY A 80 -20.43 -6.28 17.75
C GLY A 80 -20.05 -7.70 18.21
N THR A 81 -20.89 -8.70 17.91
CA THR A 81 -20.65 -10.09 18.37
C THR A 81 -19.59 -10.80 17.53
N ILE A 82 -19.31 -10.33 16.31
CA ILE A 82 -18.33 -10.94 15.39
C ILE A 82 -17.39 -9.84 14.88
N THR A 83 -16.08 -10.05 14.97
CA THR A 83 -15.06 -9.10 14.50
C THR A 83 -14.23 -9.74 13.39
N THR A 84 -13.89 -8.98 12.34
CA THR A 84 -12.97 -9.46 11.30
C THR A 84 -11.53 -9.56 11.84
N GLY A 85 -10.66 -10.27 11.14
CA GLY A 85 -9.22 -10.27 11.46
C GLY A 85 -8.63 -8.86 11.44
N ASP A 86 -7.63 -8.62 12.29
CA ASP A 86 -6.90 -7.35 12.36
C ASP A 86 -5.96 -7.15 11.15
N GLU A 87 -5.50 -8.25 10.54
CA GLU A 87 -4.68 -8.19 9.33
C GLU A 87 -5.53 -7.92 8.09
N VAL A 88 -5.13 -6.92 7.30
CA VAL A 88 -5.66 -6.67 5.95
C VAL A 88 -4.54 -6.61 4.93
N ASN A 89 -4.84 -7.05 3.72
CA ASN A 89 -3.91 -6.96 2.59
C ASN A 89 -4.33 -5.84 1.63
N ILE A 90 -3.56 -4.76 1.61
CA ILE A 90 -3.76 -3.64 0.67
C ILE A 90 -3.12 -4.03 -0.66
N LYS A 91 -3.92 -4.27 -1.69
CA LYS A 91 -3.46 -4.39 -3.07
C LYS A 91 -3.52 -3.02 -3.75
N PHE A 92 -2.51 -2.68 -4.53
CA PHE A 92 -2.47 -1.42 -5.26
C PHE A 92 -1.95 -1.64 -6.68
N GLU A 93 -2.48 -0.82 -7.59
CA GLU A 93 -2.02 -0.70 -8.95
C GLU A 93 -2.04 0.77 -9.36
N ALA A 94 -1.00 1.20 -10.07
CA ALA A 94 -0.94 2.52 -10.66
C ALA A 94 -0.37 2.41 -12.07
N ALA A 95 -1.08 2.98 -13.05
CA ALA A 95 -0.63 3.02 -14.43
C ALA A 95 -0.33 4.47 -14.84
N TYR A 96 0.85 4.71 -15.40
CA TYR A 96 1.28 6.00 -15.91
C TYR A 96 1.60 5.85 -17.39
N SER A 97 1.07 6.74 -18.21
CA SER A 97 1.39 6.81 -19.64
C SER A 97 2.12 8.11 -19.90
N LYS A 98 3.06 8.08 -20.85
CA LYS A 98 3.78 9.28 -21.30
C LYS A 98 2.86 10.25 -22.04
#